data_AF-A0A6G4TTG4-F1
#
_entry.id   AF-A0A6G4TTG4-F1
#
_cell.length_a   1.000
_cell.length_b   1.000
_cell.length_c   1.000
_cell.angle_alpha   90.00
_cell.angle_beta   90.00
_cell.angle_gamma   90.00
#
_symmetry.space_group_name_H-M   'P 1'
#
loop_
_entity.id
_entity.type
_entity.pdbx_description
1 polymer ?
#
loop_
_entity_poly.entity_id
_entity_poly.type
_entity_poly.pdbx_seq_one_letter_code
_entity_poly.pdbx_strand_id
1 'polypeptide(L)'
;MSSTDPGMKWALAGFGADEWLCSEHPINKDQLVKLRSVVPPAADDPWYVHSYPVPREAWPAVAGILECAPLDPEVEYFIEGSTAWSCSLD
;
A
#
# COMPACT_ATOMS: atom_id res chain seq x y z
N MET A 1 11.98 -10.89 -24.25
CA MET A 1 11.08 -9.95 -23.56
C MET A 1 11.67 -9.72 -22.19
N SER A 2 12.41 -8.63 -22.00
CA SER A 2 13.05 -8.31 -20.73
C SER A 2 11.98 -7.80 -19.77
N SER A 3 11.65 -8.60 -18.76
CA SER A 3 10.78 -8.20 -17.66
C SER A 3 11.53 -7.19 -16.81
N THR A 4 11.51 -5.92 -17.21
CA THR A 4 11.97 -4.80 -16.38
C THR A 4 10.91 -4.60 -15.31
N ASP A 5 10.96 -5.44 -14.29
CA ASP A 5 10.32 -5.13 -13.02
C ASP A 5 11.25 -4.14 -12.32
N PRO A 6 10.88 -2.85 -12.17
CA PRO A 6 11.82 -1.80 -11.76
C PRO A 6 12.22 -1.89 -10.27
N GLY A 7 12.08 -3.05 -9.63
CA GLY A 7 12.30 -3.22 -8.19
C GLY A 7 11.27 -2.50 -7.34
N MET A 8 10.14 -2.11 -7.93
CA MET A 8 9.03 -1.47 -7.23
C MET A 8 8.51 -2.41 -6.15
N LYS A 9 8.41 -1.89 -4.94
CA LYS A 9 7.81 -2.57 -3.81
C LYS A 9 6.67 -1.70 -3.31
N TRP A 10 5.63 -2.36 -2.81
CA TRP A 10 4.44 -1.69 -2.34
C TRP A 10 4.19 -2.05 -0.88
N ALA A 11 3.61 -1.11 -0.15
CA ALA A 11 3.22 -1.31 1.23
C ALA A 11 1.87 -0.65 1.50
N LEU A 12 1.12 -1.22 2.43
CA LEU A 12 0.10 -0.48 3.15
C LEU A 12 0.80 0.19 4.32
N ALA A 13 1.02 1.50 4.22
CA ALA A 13 1.59 2.33 5.27
C ALA A 13 0.46 2.90 6.13
N GLY A 14 0.64 2.87 7.45
CA GLY A 14 -0.27 3.47 8.42
C GLY A 14 0.45 4.59 9.17
N PHE A 15 -0.16 5.76 9.23
CA PHE A 15 0.34 6.94 9.90
C PHE A 15 -0.56 7.30 11.09
N GLY A 16 0.06 7.51 12.25
CA GLY A 16 -0.65 7.90 13.46
C GLY A 16 -1.07 9.37 13.44
N ALA A 17 -1.76 9.81 14.50
CA ALA A 17 -2.19 11.21 14.66
C ALA A 17 -1.02 12.22 14.75
N ASP A 18 0.19 11.74 15.01
CA ASP A 18 1.43 12.51 14.99
C ASP A 18 2.09 12.60 13.61
N GLU A 19 1.42 12.08 12.57
CA GLU A 19 1.85 12.02 11.17
C GLU A 19 3.11 11.15 10.96
N TRP A 20 3.49 10.34 11.96
CA TRP A 20 4.59 9.39 11.83
C TRP A 20 4.10 8.01 11.42
N LEU A 21 4.95 7.31 10.65
CA LEU A 21 4.72 5.94 10.23
C LEU A 21 4.70 5.02 11.46
N CYS A 22 3.56 4.39 11.71
CA CYS A 22 3.35 3.50 12.86
C CYS A 22 3.16 2.03 12.46
N SER A 23 2.82 1.74 11.19
CA SER A 23 2.69 0.38 10.68
C SER A 23 3.00 0.30 9.19
N GLU A 24 3.62 -0.79 8.76
CA GLU A 24 3.76 -1.14 7.35
C GLU A 24 3.39 -2.60 7.12
N HIS A 25 2.66 -2.87 6.04
CA HIS A 25 2.38 -4.22 5.58
C HIS A 25 2.78 -4.38 4.11
N PRO A 26 3.70 -5.29 3.77
CA PRO A 26 4.17 -5.46 2.39
C PRO A 26 3.05 -5.96 1.49
N ILE A 27 2.96 -5.39 0.29
CA ILE A 27 1.98 -5.74 -0.74
C ILE A 27 2.71 -6.43 -1.90
N ASN A 28 2.31 -7.65 -2.21
CA ASN A 28 2.81 -8.36 -3.39
C ASN A 28 2.02 -7.96 -4.66
N LYS A 29 2.51 -8.37 -5.83
CA LYS A 29 1.91 -7.99 -7.11
C LYS A 29 0.46 -8.47 -7.29
N ASP A 30 0.15 -9.67 -6.83
CA ASP A 30 -1.20 -10.22 -6.97
C ASP A 30 -2.20 -9.46 -6.07
N GLN A 31 -1.75 -9.11 -4.87
CA GLN A 31 -2.50 -8.24 -3.95
C GLN A 31 -2.69 -6.85 -4.56
N LEU A 32 -1.64 -6.25 -5.15
CA LEU A 32 -1.72 -4.94 -5.81
C LEU A 32 -2.77 -4.93 -6.93
N VAL A 33 -2.78 -5.98 -7.77
CA VAL A 33 -3.77 -6.10 -8.86
C VAL A 33 -5.20 -6.14 -8.31
N LYS A 34 -5.43 -6.87 -7.21
CA LYS A 34 -6.75 -6.91 -6.55
C LYS A 34 -7.11 -5.56 -5.92
N LEU A 35 -6.15 -4.90 -5.27
CA LEU A 35 -6.33 -3.59 -4.63
C LEU A 35 -6.81 -2.52 -5.60
N ARG A 36 -6.38 -2.55 -6.87
CA ARG A 36 -6.83 -1.60 -7.91
C ARG A 36 -8.35 -1.58 -8.11
N SER A 37 -9.07 -2.63 -7.72
CA SER A 37 -10.53 -2.69 -7.84
C SER A 37 -11.26 -2.01 -6.68
N VAL A 38 -10.56 -1.76 -5.56
CA VAL A 38 -11.14 -1.18 -4.33
C VAL A 38 -10.54 0.16 -3.95
N VAL A 39 -9.27 0.38 -4.29
CA VAL A 39 -8.54 1.64 -4.15
C VAL A 39 -7.95 1.96 -5.53
N PRO A 40 -8.73 2.51 -6.47
CA PRO A 40 -8.26 2.73 -7.83
C PRO A 40 -7.13 3.76 -7.85
N PRO A 41 -6.00 3.49 -8.56
CA PRO A 41 -4.94 4.47 -8.73
C PRO A 41 -5.35 5.56 -9.73
N ALA A 42 -4.55 6.63 -9.80
CA ALA A 42 -4.71 7.62 -10.86
C ALA A 42 -4.38 6.99 -12.23
N ALA A 43 -5.03 7.47 -13.29
CA ALA A 43 -4.88 6.90 -14.64
C ALA A 43 -3.45 7.05 -15.21
N ASP A 44 -2.75 8.10 -14.78
CA ASP A 44 -1.37 8.41 -15.13
C ASP A 44 -0.34 7.76 -14.19
N ASP A 45 -0.77 7.17 -13.08
CA ASP A 45 0.07 6.44 -12.14
C ASP A 45 -0.55 5.09 -11.71
N PRO A 46 -0.70 4.13 -12.65
CA PRO A 46 -1.32 2.85 -12.37
C PRO A 46 -0.48 1.95 -11.44
N TRP A 47 0.79 2.32 -11.20
CA TRP A 47 1.74 1.53 -10.41
C TRP A 47 1.92 2.06 -8.99
N TYR A 48 1.07 3.00 -8.55
CA TYR A 48 1.16 3.61 -7.21
C TYR A 48 2.58 4.11 -6.93
N VAL A 49 3.17 4.85 -7.87
CA VAL A 49 4.47 5.50 -7.69
C VAL A 49 4.41 6.56 -6.58
N HIS A 50 3.21 7.09 -6.33
CA HIS A 50 2.91 7.97 -5.21
C HIS A 50 2.12 7.27 -4.10
N SER A 51 1.88 7.97 -2.98
CA SER A 51 1.06 7.50 -1.88
C SER A 51 -0.43 7.77 -2.14
N TYR A 52 -1.26 6.75 -2.00
CA TYR A 52 -2.71 6.84 -2.24
C TYR A 52 -3.49 6.57 -0.96
N PRO A 53 -4.33 7.51 -0.50
CA PRO A 53 -5.12 7.30 0.70
C PRO A 53 -6.10 6.16 0.50
N VAL A 54 -6.26 5.33 1.52
CA VAL A 54 -7.23 4.24 1.55
C VAL A 54 -8.53 4.73 2.17
N PRO A 55 -9.63 4.86 1.41
CA PRO A 55 -10.91 5.29 1.95
C PRO A 55 -11.43 4.31 3.01
N ARG A 56 -12.05 4.83 4.09
CA ARG A 56 -12.54 4.00 5.22
C ARG A 56 -13.50 2.90 4.78
N GLU A 57 -14.33 3.17 3.77
CA GLU A 57 -15.24 2.19 3.17
C GLU A 57 -14.53 1.01 2.50
N ALA A 58 -13.29 1.19 2.04
CA ALA A 58 -12.50 0.15 1.40
C ALA A 58 -11.73 -0.71 2.41
N TRP A 59 -11.62 -0.28 3.68
CA TRP A 59 -10.77 -0.92 4.69
C TRP A 59 -11.03 -2.42 4.88
N PRO A 60 -12.27 -2.92 5.01
CA PRO A 60 -12.51 -4.34 5.15
C PRO A 60 -12.05 -5.14 3.94
N ALA A 61 -12.22 -4.59 2.73
CA ALA A 61 -11.78 -5.24 1.50
C ALA A 61 -10.26 -5.24 1.37
N VAL A 62 -9.60 -4.14 1.74
CA VAL A 62 -8.13 -4.06 1.78
C VAL A 62 -7.56 -5.07 2.76
N ALA A 63 -8.07 -5.14 4.00
CA ALA A 63 -7.62 -6.12 4.98
C ALA A 63 -7.82 -7.56 4.50
N GLY A 64 -8.95 -7.85 3.84
CA GLY A 64 -9.20 -9.16 3.23
C GLY A 64 -8.28 -9.50 2.06
N ILE A 65 -7.94 -8.53 1.21
CA ILE A 65 -7.00 -8.72 0.09
C ILE A 65 -5.58 -8.96 0.60
N LEU A 66 -5.18 -8.20 1.62
CA LEU A 66 -3.86 -8.27 2.22
C LEU A 66 -3.71 -9.42 3.23
N GLU A 67 -4.81 -10.08 3.59
CA GLU A 67 -4.85 -11.13 4.60
C GLU A 67 -4.25 -10.66 5.94
N CYS A 68 -4.46 -9.39 6.27
CA CYS A 68 -3.94 -8.75 7.49
C CYS A 68 -5.04 -8.56 8.54
N ALA A 69 -4.63 -8.13 9.74
CA ALA A 69 -5.57 -7.75 10.79
C ALA A 69 -6.46 -6.57 10.34
N PRO A 70 -7.66 -6.40 10.93
CA PRO A 70 -8.48 -5.22 10.71
C PRO A 70 -7.72 -3.92 10.94
N LEU A 71 -7.99 -2.93 10.10
CA LEU A 71 -7.34 -1.61 10.14
C LEU A 71 -7.83 -0.78 11.33
N ASP A 72 -6.91 -0.07 11.96
CA ASP A 72 -7.16 0.74 13.15
C ASP A 72 -7.85 2.06 12.79
N PRO A 73 -9.03 2.39 13.36
CA PRO A 73 -9.74 3.64 13.08
C PRO A 73 -9.00 4.93 13.45
N GLU A 74 -8.00 4.86 14.33
CA GLU A 74 -7.16 6.00 14.73
C GLU A 74 -5.95 6.22 13.81
N VAL A 75 -5.74 5.33 12.82
CA VAL A 75 -4.63 5.36 11.88
C VAL A 75 -5.12 5.72 10.48
N GLU A 76 -4.34 6.55 9.78
CA GLU A 76 -4.57 6.86 8.37
C GLU A 76 -3.72 5.94 7.50
N TYR A 77 -4.35 5.25 6.55
CA TYR A 77 -3.69 4.24 5.73
C TYR A 77 -3.52 4.69 4.28
N PHE A 78 -2.37 4.37 3.71
CA PHE A 78 -1.98 4.69 2.34
C PHE A 78 -1.40 3.48 1.63
N ILE A 79 -1.71 3.32 0.35
CA ILE A 79 -0.95 2.43 -0.55
C ILE A 79 0.24 3.23 -1.06
N GLU A 80 1.44 2.80 -0.68
CA GLU A 80 2.69 3.43 -1.10
C GLU A 80 3.46 2.50 -2.03
N GLY A 81 4.10 3.07 -3.05
CA GLY A 81 5.09 2.39 -3.86
C GLY A 81 6.45 3.07 -3.75
N SER A 82 7.50 2.27 -3.62
CA SER A 82 8.88 2.74 -3.58
C SER A 82 9.80 1.84 -4.39
N THR A 83 10.76 2.45 -5.08
CA THR A 83 11.88 1.76 -5.73
C THR A 83 13.07 1.59 -4.79
N ALA A 84 13.07 2.29 -3.65
CA ALA A 84 14.10 2.27 -2.63
C ALA A 84 13.48 1.77 -1.32
N TRP A 85 13.29 0.45 -1.22
CA TRP A 85 13.05 -0.15 0.09
C TRP A 85 14.39 -0.26 0.78
N SER A 86 14.69 0.72 1.61
CA SER A 86 15.67 0.55 2.68
C SER A 86 15.15 -0.61 3.52
N CYS A 87 15.80 -1.77 3.46
CA CYS A 87 15.79 -2.62 4.63
C CYS A 87 16.27 -1.72 5.76
N SER A 88 15.38 -1.32 6.68
CA SER A 88 15.84 -0.93 8.01
C SER A 88 16.68 -2.11 8.48
N LEU A 89 17.99 -1.87 8.56
CA LEU A 89 18.94 -2.73 9.24
C LEU A 89 18.43 -2.89 10.67
N ASP A 90 17.90 -4.06 10.99
CA ASP A 90 18.25 -4.80 12.21
C ASP A 90 18.06 -6.31 11.97
#